data_AF-A0A1Q5SWR0-F1
#
_entry.id   AF-A0A1Q5SWR0-F1
#
_cell.length_a   1.000
_cell.length_b   1.000
_cell.length_c   1.000
_cell.angle_alpha   90.00
_cell.angle_beta   90.00
_cell.angle_gamma   90.00
#
_symmetry.space_group_name_H-M   'P 1'
#
loop_
_entity.id
_entity.type
_entity.pdbx_description
1 polymer ?
#
loop_
_entity_poly.entity_id
_entity_poly.type
_entity_poly.pdbx_seq_one_letter_code
_entity_poly.pdbx_strand_id
1 'polypeptide(L)'
;MKTIAYYISDYGFGHAARSVALIRQLLKMEEEVRIIICHSFALQFLRESLQGENRIVFRTLETDIGYVLRKDSIEPPEFDSFEVILGKWK
;
A
#
# COMPACT_ATOMS: atom_id res chain seq x y z
N MET A 1 -20.96 9.98 8.18
CA MET A 1 -19.69 9.89 7.41
C MET A 1 -18.56 9.22 8.19
N LYS A 2 -18.14 8.02 7.76
CA LYS A 2 -16.99 7.27 8.31
C LYS A 2 -15.76 7.47 7.42
N THR A 3 -14.56 7.53 8.00
CA THR A 3 -13.30 7.65 7.23
C THR A 3 -12.40 6.46 7.51
N ILE A 4 -11.92 5.80 6.45
CA ILE A 4 -11.01 4.66 6.52
C ILE A 4 -9.64 5.07 5.99
N ALA A 5 -8.60 4.91 6.80
CA ALA A 5 -7.23 4.93 6.31
C ALA A 5 -6.87 3.52 5.80
N TYR A 6 -6.68 3.39 4.49
CA TYR A 6 -6.44 2.12 3.82
C TYR A 6 -4.98 2.04 3.39
N TYR A 7 -4.19 1.24 4.12
CA TYR A 7 -2.77 1.03 3.83
C TYR A 7 -2.59 -0.12 2.83
N ILE A 8 -1.81 0.12 1.78
CA ILE A 8 -1.45 -0.88 0.78
C ILE A 8 0.06 -1.05 0.84
N SER A 9 0.56 -2.25 1.16
CA SER A 9 2.00 -2.53 1.13
C SER A 9 2.58 -2.29 -0.27
N ASP A 10 3.77 -1.69 -0.32
CA ASP A 10 4.51 -1.36 -1.54
C ASP A 10 5.16 -2.56 -2.24
N TYR A 11 4.85 -3.79 -1.79
CA TYR A 11 5.40 -5.05 -2.29
C TYR A 11 5.10 -5.34 -3.78
N GLY A 12 4.19 -4.58 -4.42
CA GLY A 12 4.06 -4.55 -5.88
C GLY A 12 2.63 -4.36 -6.39
N PHE A 13 2.46 -4.41 -7.72
CA PHE A 13 1.16 -4.17 -8.38
C PHE A 13 0.06 -5.15 -7.98
N GLY A 14 0.39 -6.39 -7.59
CA GLY A 14 -0.59 -7.36 -7.11
C GLY A 14 -1.34 -6.89 -5.85
N HIS A 15 -0.64 -6.19 -4.95
CA HIS A 15 -1.24 -5.63 -3.74
C HIS A 15 -2.18 -4.47 -4.08
N ALA A 16 -1.77 -3.60 -5.00
CA ALA A 16 -2.59 -2.51 -5.49
C ALA A 16 -3.85 -3.02 -6.22
N ALA A 17 -3.72 -3.96 -7.15
CA ALA A 17 -4.83 -4.49 -7.94
C ALA A 17 -5.91 -5.16 -7.07
N ARG A 18 -5.50 -5.99 -6.09
CA ARG A 18 -6.44 -6.59 -5.13
C ARG A 18 -7.15 -5.53 -4.29
N SER A 19 -6.40 -4.51 -3.85
CA SER A 19 -6.95 -3.42 -3.04
C SER A 19 -7.98 -2.59 -3.81
N VAL A 20 -7.77 -2.33 -5.10
CA VAL A 20 -8.77 -1.67 -5.97
C VAL A 20 -10.10 -2.41 -5.94
N ALA A 21 -10.09 -3.74 -6.05
CA ALA A 21 -11.32 -4.54 -6.04
C ALA A 21 -12.08 -4.40 -4.71
N LEU A 22 -11.36 -4.45 -3.58
CA LEU A 22 -11.93 -4.29 -2.25
C LEU A 22 -12.48 -2.88 -2.03
N ILE A 23 -11.72 -1.84 -2.39
CA ILE A 23 -12.12 -0.43 -2.29
C ILE A 23 -13.41 -0.19 -3.08
N ARG A 24 -13.52 -0.70 -4.30
CA ARG A 24 -14.74 -0.59 -5.11
C ARG A 24 -15.95 -1.26 -4.46
N GLN A 25 -15.77 -2.38 -3.76
CA GLN A 25 -16.88 -3.02 -3.04
C GLN A 25 -17.28 -2.23 -1.79
N LEU A 26 -16.31 -1.73 -1.02
CA LEU A 26 -16.58 -0.89 0.15
C LEU A 26 -17.40 0.35 -0.23
N LEU A 27 -17.02 1.02 -1.32
CA LEU A 27 -17.70 2.21 -1.83
C LEU A 27 -19.12 1.94 -2.35
N LYS A 28 -19.43 0.71 -2.74
CA LYS A 28 -20.77 0.26 -3.14
C LYS A 28 -21.63 -0.11 -1.94
N MET A 29 -21.04 -0.71 -0.91
CA MET A 29 -21.76 -1.17 0.27
C MET A 29 -22.14 -0.03 1.21
N GLU A 30 -21.34 1.04 1.24
CA GLU A 30 -21.53 2.16 2.15
C GLU A 30 -21.41 3.49 1.42
N GLU A 31 -22.53 4.22 1.30
CA GLU A 31 -22.56 5.50 0.57
C GLU A 31 -21.75 6.59 1.31
N GLU A 32 -21.79 6.59 2.64
CA GLU A 32 -21.15 7.60 3.50
C GLU A 32 -19.74 7.22 3.99
N VAL A 33 -18.97 6.48 3.18
CA VAL A 33 -17.57 6.15 3.47
C VAL A 33 -16.60 7.03 2.67
N ARG A 34 -15.59 7.57 3.34
CA ARG A 34 -14.42 8.21 2.73
C ARG A 34 -13.21 7.31 2.91
N ILE A 35 -12.40 7.16 1.87
CA ILE A 35 -11.21 6.30 1.90
C ILE A 35 -9.96 7.15 1.63
N ILE A 36 -8.99 7.04 2.53
CA ILE A 36 -7.65 7.62 2.36
C ILE A 36 -6.70 6.48 2.03
N ILE A 37 -6.25 6.41 0.79
CA ILE A 37 -5.32 5.38 0.32
C ILE A 37 -3.89 5.83 0.65
N CYS A 38 -3.22 5.05 1.49
CA CYS A 38 -1.84 5.24 1.93
C CYS A 38 -0.92 4.29 1.14
N HIS A 39 -0.13 4.83 0.21
CA HIS A 39 0.73 4.03 -0.68
C HIS A 39 1.77 4.91 -1.40
N SER A 40 2.91 4.36 -1.84
CA SER A 40 3.90 5.10 -2.64
C SER A 40 4.16 4.47 -4.01
N PHE A 41 4.22 3.14 -4.11
CA PHE A 41 4.79 2.45 -5.27
C PHE A 41 3.92 2.51 -6.54
N ALA A 42 2.66 2.08 -6.48
CA ALA A 42 1.77 1.95 -7.63
C ALA A 42 0.70 3.06 -7.70
N LEU A 43 1.04 4.28 -7.32
CA LEU A 43 0.08 5.39 -7.21
C LEU A 43 -0.63 5.72 -8.52
N GLN A 44 0.09 5.74 -9.64
CA GLN A 44 -0.52 6.02 -10.96
C GLN A 44 -1.59 4.99 -11.30
N PHE A 45 -1.26 3.70 -11.16
CA PHE A 45 -2.20 2.60 -11.38
C PHE A 45 -3.45 2.73 -10.51
N LEU A 46 -3.28 3.08 -9.22
CA LEU A 46 -4.41 3.27 -8.31
C LEU A 46 -5.29 4.46 -8.72
N ARG A 47 -4.69 5.57 -9.14
CA ARG A 47 -5.41 6.77 -9.59
C ARG A 47 -6.22 6.51 -10.84
N GLU A 48 -5.63 5.86 -11.83
CA GLU A 48 -6.31 5.47 -13.07
C GLU A 48 -7.44 4.46 -12.79
N SER A 49 -7.18 3.47 -11.93
CA SER A 49 -8.16 2.44 -11.57
C SER A 49 -9.36 2.99 -10.79
N LEU A 50 -9.19 4.06 -10.03
CA LEU A 50 -10.22 4.64 -9.16
C LEU A 50 -10.66 6.04 -9.64
N GLN A 51 -10.40 6.34 -10.91
CA GLN A 51 -10.75 7.63 -11.51
C GLN A 51 -12.25 7.89 -11.40
N GLY A 52 -12.61 9.12 -11.03
CA GLY A 52 -14.01 9.57 -10.92
C GLY A 52 -14.66 9.39 -9.56
N GLU A 53 -14.01 8.70 -8.62
CA GLU A 53 -14.52 8.55 -7.25
C GLU A 53 -14.08 9.72 -6.36
N ASN A 54 -15.02 10.58 -5.99
CA ASN A 54 -14.76 11.79 -5.19
C ASN A 54 -14.57 11.49 -3.69
N ARG A 55 -14.92 10.28 -3.23
CA ARG A 55 -14.74 9.84 -1.83
C ARG A 55 -13.35 9.29 -1.52
N ILE A 56 -12.45 9.26 -2.51
CA ILE A 56 -11.08 8.78 -2.36
C ILE A 56 -10.10 9.94 -2.27
N VAL A 57 -9.16 9.85 -1.33
CA VAL A 57 -7.97 10.71 -1.25
C VAL A 57 -6.71 9.84 -1.22
N PHE A 58 -5.65 10.32 -1.84
CA PHE A 58 -4.35 9.67 -1.84
C PHE A 58 -3.40 10.36 -0.86
N ARG A 59 -2.76 9.57 0.00
CA ARG A 59 -1.66 9.98 0.86
C ARG A 59 -0.42 9.19 0.43
N THR A 60 0.59 9.89 -0.05
CA THR A 60 1.85 9.27 -0.47
C THR A 60 2.75 9.04 0.74
N LEU A 61 3.06 7.78 1.02
CA LEU A 61 4.06 7.36 2.00
C LEU A 61 4.53 5.94 1.68
N GLU A 62 5.77 5.63 2.04
CA GLU A 62 6.26 4.25 2.03
C GLU A 62 5.60 3.46 3.16
N THR A 63 5.22 2.23 2.85
CA THR A 63 4.45 1.34 3.72
C THR A 63 5.13 -0.02 3.91
N ASP A 64 6.20 -0.26 3.17
CA ASP A 64 6.93 -1.52 3.14
C ASP A 64 8.41 -1.24 2.91
N ILE A 65 9.28 -2.01 3.57
CA ILE A 65 10.74 -1.97 3.35
C ILE A 65 11.16 -2.81 2.15
N GLY A 66 10.24 -3.63 1.62
CA GLY A 66 10.50 -4.61 0.57
C GLY A 66 11.37 -5.77 1.06
N TYR A 67 11.96 -6.50 0.12
CA TYR A 67 12.92 -7.55 0.44
C TYR A 67 14.28 -6.98 0.83
N VAL A 68 14.75 -7.36 2.01
CA VAL A 68 16.14 -7.15 2.40
C VAL A 68 16.91 -8.41 2.06
N LEU A 69 17.68 -8.41 0.98
CA LEU A 69 18.53 -9.54 0.59
C LEU A 69 20.00 -9.27 0.91
N ARG A 70 20.77 -10.32 1.21
CA ARG A 70 22.23 -10.20 1.17
C ARG A 70 22.66 -9.88 -0.26
N LYS A 71 23.76 -9.13 -0.40
CA LYS A 71 24.34 -8.85 -1.71
C LYS A 71 24.60 -10.18 -2.43
N ASP A 72 24.18 -10.26 -3.70
CA ASP A 72 24.34 -11.42 -4.57
C ASP A 72 23.66 -12.72 -4.07
N SER A 73 22.61 -12.60 -3.24
CA SER A 73 21.82 -13.72 -2.72
C SER A 73 20.34 -13.62 -3.10
N ILE A 74 19.72 -14.75 -3.44
CA ILE A 74 18.26 -14.89 -3.55
C ILE A 74 17.64 -15.43 -2.26
N GLU A 75 18.46 -15.92 -1.33
CA GLU A 75 18.00 -16.42 -0.05
C GLU A 75 17.54 -15.26 0.83
N PRO A 76 16.41 -15.42 1.55
CA PRO A 76 16.01 -14.47 2.56
C PRO A 76 17.11 -14.37 3.63
N PRO A 77 17.24 -13.22 4.30
CA PRO A 77 18.22 -13.06 5.35
C PRO A 77 17.85 -14.01 6.49
N GLU A 78 18.82 -14.82 6.94
CA GLU A 78 18.69 -15.54 8.21
C GLU A 78 18.34 -14.53 9.31
N PHE A 79 17.28 -14.82 10.06
CA PHE A 79 16.47 -13.92 10.89
C PHE A 79 17.21 -13.31 12.11
N ASP A 80 18.35 -12.65 11.91
CA ASP A 80 19.14 -12.01 12.98
C ASP A 80 19.44 -10.52 12.74
N SER A 81 18.73 -9.87 11.83
CA SER A 81 19.04 -8.50 11.40
C SER A 81 17.94 -7.47 11.70
N PHE A 82 17.45 -7.47 12.95
CA PHE A 82 16.63 -6.36 13.47
C PHE A 82 17.33 -4.99 13.32
N GLU A 83 18.66 -4.94 13.38
CA GLU A 83 19.44 -3.71 13.17
C GLU A 83 19.38 -3.18 11.73
N VAL A 84 19.34 -4.05 10.72
CA VAL A 84 19.25 -3.63 9.31
C VAL A 84 17.88 -3.02 9.01
N ILE A 85 16.83 -3.56 9.63
CA ILE A 85 15.47 -3.03 9.51
C ILE A 85 15.37 -1.68 10.22
N LEU A 86 15.86 -1.56 11.46
CA LEU A 86 15.78 -0.31 12.23
C LEU A 86 16.65 0.83 11.66
N GLY A 87 17.79 0.50 11.04
CA GLY A 87 18.68 1.48 10.42
C GLY A 87 18.06 2.24 9.24
N LYS A 88 17.04 1.69 8.58
CA LYS A 88 16.31 2.35 7.49
C LYS A 88 15.13 3.20 7.95
N TRP A 89 14.76 3.15 9.23
CA TRP A 89 13.63 3.89 9.81
C TRP A 89 14.06 5.14 10.60
N LYS A 90 15.36 5.47 10.62
CA LYS A 90 15.90 6.75 11.13
C LYS A 90 16.05 7.76 10.00
#